data_AF-A0A440WLC7-F1
#
_entry.id   AF-A0A440WLC7-F1
#
_cell.length_a   1.000
_cell.length_b   1.000
_cell.length_c   1.000
_cell.angle_alpha   90.00
_cell.angle_beta   90.00
_cell.angle_gamma   90.00
#
_symmetry.space_group_name_H-M   'P 1'
#
loop_
_entity.id
_entity.type
_entity.pdbx_description
1 polymer ?
#
loop_
_entity_poly.entity_id
_entity_poly.type
_entity_poly.pdbx_seq_one_letter_code
_entity_poly.pdbx_strand_id
1 'polypeptide(L)'
;MTINVTPAEMLAICNALAASGNQALSARLAEDAEIGEPKTGFDEAIEQALARRSRDTVNRIRAERRIARALVKACLDRGHLISVNDGEDWVVKRSDDKAAIMLALFSTDEDAIHLRSPTGDKLGWFQLIYGNSGYDVVSDHSDNAICRAIWDEVIMPLAEKIEAEG
;
A
#
# COMPACT_ATOMS: atom_id res chain seq x y z
N MET A 1 -0.72 -4.86 35.09
CA MET A 1 0.39 -3.89 35.02
C MET A 1 0.87 -3.91 33.58
N THR A 2 0.29 -3.04 32.74
CA THR A 2 0.67 -2.89 31.33
C THR A 2 1.92 -2.03 31.26
N ILE A 3 3.00 -2.59 30.73
CA ILE A 3 4.25 -1.86 30.52
C ILE A 3 4.08 -1.11 29.19
N ASN A 4 4.02 0.22 29.24
CA ASN A 4 4.04 1.05 28.03
C ASN A 4 5.48 1.09 27.51
N VAL A 5 5.75 0.31 26.48
CA VAL A 5 7.02 0.33 25.76
C VAL A 5 6.80 1.13 24.47
N THR A 6 7.70 2.06 24.17
CA THR A 6 7.59 2.88 22.96
C THR A 6 7.92 2.06 21.70
N PRO A 7 7.44 2.44 20.50
CA PRO A 7 7.74 1.71 19.26
C PRO A 7 9.24 1.54 18.98
N ALA A 8 10.05 2.53 19.35
CA ALA A 8 11.51 2.48 19.20
C ALA A 8 12.17 1.47 20.15
N GLU A 9 11.68 1.38 21.39
CA GLU A 9 12.15 0.39 22.36
C GLU A 9 11.74 -1.02 21.96
N MET A 10 10.53 -1.20 21.41
CA MET A 10 10.10 -2.48 20.85
C MET A 10 10.98 -2.93 19.68
N LEU A 11 11.34 -2.01 18.77
CA LEU A 11 12.22 -2.31 17.65
C LEU A 11 13.64 -2.72 18.12
N ALA A 12 14.17 -2.06 19.14
CA ALA A 12 15.46 -2.40 19.74
C ALA A 12 15.44 -3.79 20.41
N ILE A 13 14.36 -4.13 21.09
CA ILE A 13 14.16 -5.45 21.71
C ILE A 13 14.05 -6.55 20.65
N CYS A 14 13.29 -6.32 19.58
CA CYS A 14 13.17 -7.27 18.46
C CYS A 14 14.53 -7.55 17.79
N ASN A 15 15.34 -6.51 17.57
CA ASN A 15 16.68 -6.66 16.98
C ASN A 15 17.64 -7.43 17.90
N ALA A 16 17.59 -7.18 19.20
CA ALA A 16 18.39 -7.90 20.19
C ALA A 16 17.99 -9.39 20.31
N LEU A 17 16.69 -9.70 20.18
CA LEU A 17 16.17 -11.06 20.25
C LEU A 17 16.40 -11.85 18.97
N ALA A 18 16.33 -11.23 17.79
CA ALA A 18 16.70 -11.86 16.52
C ALA A 18 18.18 -12.31 16.51
N ALA A 19 19.06 -11.55 17.16
CA ALA A 19 20.47 -11.91 17.34
C ALA A 19 20.68 -13.09 18.31
N SER A 20 19.70 -13.41 19.17
CA SER A 20 19.79 -14.47 20.18
C SER A 20 19.43 -15.88 19.67
N GLY A 21 18.99 -16.01 18.41
CA GLY A 21 18.72 -17.31 17.78
C GLY A 21 17.48 -18.07 18.29
N ASN A 22 16.63 -17.45 19.11
CA ASN A 22 15.45 -18.12 19.68
C ASN A 22 14.24 -18.08 18.72
N GLN A 23 14.22 -19.01 17.76
CA GLN A 23 13.21 -19.12 16.70
C GLN A 23 11.75 -19.22 17.19
N ALA A 24 11.53 -19.78 18.39
CA ALA A 24 10.19 -19.94 18.95
C ALA A 24 9.61 -18.60 19.45
N LEU A 25 10.45 -17.72 19.99
CA LEU A 25 10.03 -16.38 20.41
C LEU A 25 9.88 -15.44 19.20
N SER A 26 10.71 -15.59 18.15
CA SER A 26 10.53 -14.83 16.91
C SER A 26 9.26 -15.24 16.16
N ALA A 27 8.88 -16.52 16.18
CA ALA A 27 7.62 -16.99 15.61
C ALA A 27 6.42 -16.43 16.39
N ARG A 28 6.50 -16.40 17.73
CA ARG A 28 5.42 -15.85 18.57
C ARG A 28 5.32 -14.33 18.50
N LEU A 29 6.43 -13.61 18.35
CA LEU A 29 6.44 -12.17 18.07
C LEU A 29 6.01 -11.84 16.64
N ALA A 30 6.18 -12.77 15.68
CA ALA A 30 5.61 -12.65 14.34
C ALA A 30 4.09 -12.89 14.35
N GLU A 31 3.59 -13.83 15.16
CA GLU A 31 2.15 -14.01 15.43
C GLU A 31 1.55 -12.80 16.18
N ASP A 32 2.26 -12.24 17.17
CA ASP A 32 1.85 -11.01 17.86
C ASP A 32 2.02 -9.75 16.96
N ALA A 33 2.87 -9.78 15.93
CA ALA A 33 2.92 -8.77 14.87
C ALA A 33 1.78 -8.96 13.84
N GLU A 34 1.23 -10.17 13.70
CA GLU A 34 -0.02 -10.44 12.99
C GLU A 34 -1.25 -9.88 13.73
N ILE A 35 -1.11 -9.54 15.02
CA ILE A 35 -2.06 -8.71 15.79
C ILE A 35 -1.82 -7.19 15.55
N GLY A 36 -0.80 -6.81 14.77
CA GLY A 36 -0.22 -5.45 14.80
C GLY A 36 -0.36 -4.55 13.57
N GLU A 37 -0.75 -5.05 12.39
CA GLU A 37 -1.05 -4.18 11.24
C GLU A 37 -2.57 -4.08 11.02
N PRO A 38 -3.14 -2.85 10.95
CA PRO A 38 -4.56 -2.69 10.70
C PRO A 38 -4.93 -3.27 9.33
N LYS A 39 -6.03 -4.02 9.28
CA LYS A 39 -6.59 -4.54 8.03
C LYS A 39 -6.87 -3.37 7.08
N THR A 40 -6.41 -3.49 5.83
CA THR A 40 -6.70 -2.52 4.78
C THR A 40 -8.09 -2.78 4.17
N GLY A 41 -8.65 -1.79 3.46
CA GLY A 41 -9.89 -1.96 2.70
C GLY A 41 -9.79 -3.14 1.71
N PHE A 42 -8.61 -3.37 1.13
CA PHE A 42 -8.37 -4.54 0.29
C PHE A 42 -8.55 -5.87 1.03
N ASP A 43 -8.09 -5.97 2.28
CA ASP A 43 -8.18 -7.21 3.07
C ASP A 43 -9.64 -7.54 3.38
N GLU A 44 -10.40 -6.54 3.82
CA GLU A 44 -11.83 -6.67 4.07
C GLU A 44 -12.58 -7.09 2.81
N ALA A 45 -12.29 -6.46 1.67
CA ALA A 45 -12.95 -6.78 0.41
C ALA A 45 -12.59 -8.20 -0.09
N ILE A 46 -11.35 -8.65 0.10
CA ILE A 46 -10.94 -10.04 -0.19
C ILE A 46 -11.69 -11.02 0.72
N GLU A 47 -11.77 -10.75 2.03
CA GLU A 47 -12.51 -11.60 2.98
C GLU A 47 -13.99 -11.73 2.60
N GLN A 48 -14.63 -10.60 2.25
CA GLN A 48 -16.01 -10.61 1.81
C GLN A 48 -16.20 -11.35 0.47
N ALA A 49 -15.29 -11.19 -0.48
CA ALA A 49 -15.34 -11.90 -1.76
C ALA A 49 -15.14 -13.41 -1.58
N LEU A 50 -14.25 -13.83 -0.67
CA LEU A 50 -14.07 -15.22 -0.27
C LEU A 50 -15.34 -15.79 0.38
N ALA A 51 -16.01 -15.03 1.26
CA ALA A 51 -17.27 -15.44 1.89
C ALA A 51 -18.37 -15.67 0.84
N ARG A 52 -18.38 -14.88 -0.24
CA ARG A 52 -19.27 -15.04 -1.40
C ARG A 52 -18.80 -16.09 -2.41
N ARG A 53 -17.65 -16.74 -2.17
CA ARG A 53 -17.00 -17.72 -3.06
C ARG A 53 -16.69 -17.17 -4.46
N SER A 54 -16.51 -15.85 -4.60
CA SER A 54 -16.17 -15.21 -5.87
C SER A 54 -14.66 -15.22 -6.06
N ARG A 55 -14.15 -16.21 -6.80
CA ARG A 55 -12.70 -16.33 -7.07
C ARG A 55 -12.19 -15.17 -7.92
N ASP A 56 -12.96 -14.77 -8.92
CA ASP A 56 -12.58 -13.70 -9.85
C ASP A 56 -12.46 -12.37 -9.13
N THR A 57 -13.42 -12.04 -8.25
CA THR A 57 -13.34 -10.83 -7.42
C THR A 57 -12.12 -10.86 -6.50
N VAL A 58 -11.80 -12.00 -5.89
CA VAL A 58 -10.60 -12.14 -5.06
C VAL A 58 -9.32 -11.91 -5.88
N ASN A 59 -9.23 -12.48 -7.08
CA ASN A 59 -8.06 -12.32 -7.94
C ASN A 59 -7.92 -10.87 -8.41
N ARG A 60 -9.02 -10.23 -8.81
CA ARG A 60 -9.06 -8.80 -9.16
C ARG A 60 -8.56 -7.93 -8.01
N ILE A 61 -9.11 -8.06 -6.80
CA ILE A 61 -8.71 -7.22 -5.65
C ILE A 61 -7.24 -7.46 -5.28
N ARG A 62 -6.73 -8.69 -5.44
CA ARG A 62 -5.30 -8.97 -5.24
C ARG A 62 -4.42 -8.27 -6.28
N ALA A 63 -4.85 -8.22 -7.54
CA ALA A 63 -4.18 -7.47 -8.60
C ALA A 63 -4.20 -5.97 -8.29
N GLU A 64 -5.35 -5.44 -7.89
CA GLU A 64 -5.51 -4.02 -7.57
C GLU A 64 -4.55 -3.61 -6.43
N ARG A 65 -4.52 -4.42 -5.37
CA ARG A 65 -3.60 -4.23 -4.24
C ARG A 65 -2.13 -4.29 -4.65
N ARG A 66 -1.77 -5.14 -5.62
CA ARG A 66 -0.39 -5.25 -6.13
C ARG A 66 0.02 -3.97 -6.84
N ILE A 67 -0.82 -3.44 -7.72
CA ILE A 67 -0.56 -2.20 -8.45
C ILE A 67 -0.47 -1.01 -7.48
N ALA A 68 -1.46 -0.83 -6.60
CA ALA A 68 -1.48 0.26 -5.63
C ALA A 68 -0.23 0.23 -4.72
N ARG A 69 0.12 -0.95 -4.20
CA ARG A 69 1.32 -1.13 -3.38
C ARG A 69 2.62 -0.83 -4.12
N ALA A 70 2.72 -1.24 -5.39
CA ALA A 70 3.89 -0.97 -6.22
C ALA A 70 4.04 0.53 -6.50
N LEU A 71 2.94 1.22 -6.80
CA LEU A 71 2.91 2.67 -6.98
C LEU A 71 3.37 3.41 -5.72
N VAL A 72 2.76 3.11 -4.57
CA VAL A 72 3.15 3.72 -3.28
C VAL A 72 4.63 3.50 -3.01
N LYS A 73 5.11 2.26 -3.16
CA LYS A 73 6.53 1.95 -2.95
C LYS A 73 7.42 2.73 -3.92
N ALA A 74 7.07 2.80 -5.20
CA ALA A 74 7.84 3.49 -6.22
C ALA A 74 7.97 5.00 -5.94
N CYS A 75 6.92 5.63 -5.44
CA CYS A 75 6.94 7.02 -5.01
C CYS A 75 7.87 7.23 -3.80
N LEU A 76 7.72 6.40 -2.77
CA LEU A 76 8.50 6.52 -1.53
C LEU A 76 9.99 6.22 -1.74
N ASP A 77 10.32 5.19 -2.53
CA ASP A 77 11.71 4.86 -2.87
C ASP A 77 12.43 6.00 -3.61
N ARG A 78 11.67 6.86 -4.33
CA ARG A 78 12.17 8.06 -5.01
C ARG A 78 12.24 9.29 -4.09
N GLY A 79 11.96 9.13 -2.80
CA GLY A 79 12.02 10.19 -1.80
C GLY A 79 10.85 11.17 -1.84
N HIS A 80 9.74 10.80 -2.49
CA HIS A 80 8.53 11.61 -2.51
C HIS A 80 7.66 11.30 -1.29
N LEU A 81 6.99 12.33 -0.78
CA LEU A 81 5.90 12.15 0.17
C LEU A 81 4.58 11.93 -0.59
N ILE A 82 3.63 11.25 0.01
CA ILE A 82 2.32 10.98 -0.59
C ILE A 82 1.21 11.68 0.19
N SER A 83 0.30 12.31 -0.53
CA SER A 83 -1.04 12.61 -0.04
C SER A 83 -2.06 11.72 -0.75
N VAL A 84 -3.08 11.25 -0.04
CA VAL A 84 -4.21 10.50 -0.60
C VAL A 84 -5.45 11.37 -0.51
N ASN A 85 -6.17 11.49 -1.61
CA ASN A 85 -7.53 11.98 -1.66
C ASN A 85 -8.45 10.83 -2.08
N ASP A 86 -9.51 10.57 -1.33
CA ASP A 86 -10.42 9.43 -1.52
C ASP A 86 -11.65 9.77 -2.38
N GLY A 87 -11.60 10.90 -3.09
CA GLY A 87 -12.72 11.48 -3.85
C GLY A 87 -13.53 12.51 -3.06
N GLU A 88 -13.45 12.52 -1.73
CA GLU A 88 -14.17 13.46 -0.87
C GLU A 88 -13.21 14.35 -0.08
N ASP A 89 -12.22 13.74 0.57
CA ASP A 89 -11.35 14.39 1.54
C ASP A 89 -9.87 14.01 1.36
N TRP A 90 -8.99 14.77 2.01
CA TRP A 90 -7.56 14.46 2.06
C TRP A 90 -7.24 13.62 3.29
N VAL A 91 -7.45 12.30 3.19
CA VAL A 91 -7.29 11.33 4.28
C VAL A 91 -5.85 11.09 4.72
N VAL A 92 -4.88 11.29 3.81
CA VAL A 92 -3.45 11.28 4.12
C VAL A 92 -2.80 12.52 3.51
N LYS A 93 -1.93 13.19 4.26
CA LYS A 93 -1.26 14.43 3.81
C LYS A 93 0.26 14.35 4.02
N ARG A 94 1.02 14.31 2.93
CA ARG A 94 2.49 14.39 2.93
C ARG A 94 3.15 13.34 3.84
N SER A 95 2.73 12.08 3.71
CA SER A 95 3.23 10.96 4.48
C SER A 95 4.31 10.20 3.72
N ASP A 96 5.30 9.69 4.45
CA ASP A 96 6.22 8.62 4.03
C ASP A 96 5.90 7.27 4.71
N ASP A 97 4.90 7.24 5.59
CA ASP A 97 4.41 6.03 6.24
C ASP A 97 3.58 5.21 5.24
N LYS A 98 4.24 4.22 4.64
CA LYS A 98 3.64 3.28 3.71
C LYS A 98 2.42 2.56 4.30
N ALA A 99 2.45 2.19 5.59
CA ALA A 99 1.36 1.45 6.20
C ALA A 99 0.11 2.35 6.31
N ALA A 100 0.30 3.59 6.79
CA ALA A 100 -0.78 4.58 6.86
C ALA A 100 -1.35 4.90 5.46
N ILE A 101 -0.50 5.03 4.44
CA ILE A 101 -0.95 5.26 3.06
C ILE A 101 -1.76 4.07 2.54
N MET A 102 -1.25 2.85 2.69
CA MET A 102 -1.94 1.64 2.21
C MET A 102 -3.26 1.38 2.96
N LEU A 103 -3.33 1.75 4.24
CA LEU A 103 -4.57 1.66 5.03
C LEU A 103 -5.65 2.62 4.52
N ALA A 104 -5.26 3.79 4.01
CA ALA A 104 -6.17 4.80 3.51
C ALA A 104 -6.67 4.55 2.08
N LEU A 105 -5.97 3.74 1.30
CA LEU A 105 -6.40 3.38 -0.06
C LEU A 105 -7.52 2.34 -0.02
N PHE A 106 -8.35 2.34 -1.07
CA PHE A 106 -9.45 1.38 -1.26
C PHE A 106 -10.58 1.54 -0.24
N SER A 107 -10.71 2.71 0.40
CA SER A 107 -11.87 3.04 1.23
C SER A 107 -13.10 3.42 0.39
N THR A 108 -12.89 3.79 -0.86
CA THR A 108 -13.89 4.17 -1.87
C THR A 108 -13.59 3.43 -3.19
N ASP A 109 -14.40 3.66 -4.22
CA ASP A 109 -14.21 3.05 -5.54
C ASP A 109 -13.10 3.75 -6.38
N GLU A 110 -12.64 4.93 -5.96
CA GLU A 110 -11.51 5.64 -6.56
C GLU A 110 -10.66 6.40 -5.53
N ASP A 111 -9.35 6.45 -5.76
CA ASP A 111 -8.41 7.28 -4.99
C ASP A 111 -7.56 8.13 -5.94
N ALA A 112 -7.02 9.24 -5.42
CA ALA A 112 -5.94 9.98 -6.06
C ALA A 112 -4.69 10.02 -5.16
N ILE A 113 -3.59 9.46 -5.67
CA ILE A 113 -2.28 9.56 -5.03
C ILE A 113 -1.57 10.80 -5.57
N HIS A 114 -1.27 11.75 -4.69
CA HIS A 114 -0.54 12.97 -5.01
C HIS A 114 0.89 12.90 -4.49
N LEU A 115 1.85 13.06 -5.40
CA LEU A 115 3.27 13.12 -5.08
C LEU A 115 3.62 14.52 -4.60
N ARG A 116 4.35 14.57 -3.48
CA ARG A 116 4.78 15.79 -2.82
C ARG A 116 6.29 15.77 -2.65
N SER A 117 6.93 16.92 -2.84
CA SER A 117 8.33 17.09 -2.46
C SER A 117 8.48 17.01 -0.93
N PRO A 118 9.70 16.85 -0.39
CA PRO A 118 9.94 16.98 1.04
C PRO A 118 9.51 18.34 1.62
N THR A 119 9.49 19.40 0.79
CA THR A 119 8.99 20.74 1.14
C THR A 119 7.46 20.87 1.04
N GLY A 120 6.77 19.88 0.47
CA GLY A 120 5.31 19.82 0.34
C GLY A 120 4.75 20.28 -1.01
N ASP A 121 5.60 20.65 -1.96
CA ASP A 121 5.19 21.09 -3.30
C ASP A 121 4.56 19.95 -4.09
N LYS A 122 3.56 20.25 -4.94
CA LYS A 122 2.92 19.25 -5.80
C LYS A 122 3.87 18.86 -6.94
N LEU A 123 4.21 17.58 -7.04
CA LEU A 123 5.09 17.04 -8.08
C LEU A 123 4.32 16.32 -9.19
N GLY A 124 3.16 15.77 -8.88
CA GLY A 124 2.35 14.98 -9.80
C GLY A 124 1.22 14.27 -9.06
N TRP A 125 0.44 13.48 -9.79
CA TRP A 125 -0.62 12.67 -9.23
C TRP A 125 -0.96 11.48 -10.14
N PHE A 126 -1.62 10.48 -9.57
CA PHE A 126 -2.16 9.29 -10.24
C PHE A 126 -3.61 9.07 -9.79
N GLN A 127 -4.53 8.83 -10.72
CA GLN A 127 -5.88 8.34 -10.44
C GLN A 127 -5.85 6.82 -10.31
N LEU A 128 -6.46 6.30 -9.26
CA LEU A 128 -6.67 4.88 -9.04
C LEU A 128 -8.18 4.62 -9.10
N ILE A 129 -8.62 3.75 -10.01
CA ILE A 129 -10.01 3.30 -10.09
C ILE A 129 -10.03 1.80 -9.84
N TYR A 130 -10.87 1.38 -8.90
CA TYR A 130 -11.02 -0.01 -8.52
C TYR A 130 -12.25 -0.64 -9.18
N GLY A 131 -12.28 -1.97 -9.23
CA GLY A 131 -13.44 -2.70 -9.74
C GLY A 131 -13.40 -3.05 -11.23
N ASN A 132 -12.41 -2.55 -11.97
CA ASN A 132 -12.19 -2.82 -13.41
C ASN A 132 -11.63 -4.25 -13.62
N SER A 133 -10.56 -4.40 -14.42
CA SER A 133 -9.90 -5.67 -14.72
C SER A 133 -8.81 -6.06 -13.71
N GLY A 134 -8.48 -5.15 -12.79
CA GLY A 134 -7.53 -5.35 -11.69
C GLY A 134 -6.06 -5.04 -12.04
N TYR A 135 -5.66 -5.15 -13.31
CA TYR A 135 -4.37 -4.65 -13.80
C TYR A 135 -4.45 -3.18 -14.25
N ASP A 136 -5.64 -2.72 -14.64
CA ASP A 136 -5.92 -1.34 -15.08
C ASP A 136 -6.44 -0.47 -13.92
N VAL A 137 -5.67 -0.39 -12.84
CA VAL A 137 -6.03 0.45 -11.67
C VAL A 137 -5.65 1.89 -11.88
N VAL A 138 -4.46 2.14 -12.40
CA VAL A 138 -3.97 3.51 -12.62
C VAL A 138 -4.59 4.03 -13.91
N SER A 139 -5.72 4.71 -13.79
CA SER A 139 -6.55 5.12 -14.94
C SER A 139 -6.07 6.40 -15.62
N ASP A 140 -5.41 7.28 -14.88
CA ASP A 140 -4.84 8.53 -15.39
C ASP A 140 -3.69 8.99 -14.49
N HIS A 141 -2.81 9.84 -15.01
CA HIS A 141 -1.75 10.46 -14.24
C HIS A 141 -1.27 11.76 -14.85
N SER A 142 -0.53 12.56 -14.07
CA SER A 142 0.10 13.77 -14.60
C SER A 142 1.03 13.46 -15.78
N ASP A 143 0.90 14.23 -16.86
CA ASP A 143 1.85 14.16 -17.97
C ASP A 143 3.14 14.94 -17.66
N ASN A 144 4.00 14.36 -16.82
CA ASN A 144 5.29 14.93 -16.47
C ASN A 144 6.37 13.85 -16.30
N ALA A 145 7.64 14.27 -16.24
CA ALA A 145 8.77 13.35 -16.19
C ALA A 145 8.75 12.41 -14.97
N ILE A 146 8.26 12.87 -13.82
CA ILE A 146 8.23 12.07 -12.59
C ILE A 146 7.19 10.95 -12.73
N CYS A 147 5.97 11.30 -13.12
CA CYS A 147 4.88 10.33 -13.27
C CYS A 147 5.14 9.37 -14.43
N ARG A 148 5.66 9.85 -15.57
CA ARG A 148 6.04 9.00 -16.71
C ARG A 148 7.12 7.99 -16.32
N ALA A 149 8.16 8.39 -15.59
CA ALA A 149 9.19 7.44 -15.14
C ALA A 149 8.62 6.34 -14.24
N ILE A 150 7.75 6.69 -13.27
CA ILE A 150 7.12 5.68 -12.41
C ILE A 150 6.19 4.75 -13.23
N TRP A 151 5.45 5.31 -14.18
CA TRP A 151 4.58 4.55 -15.07
C TRP A 151 5.38 3.54 -15.90
N ASP A 152 6.36 4.04 -16.67
CA ASP A 152 7.15 3.23 -17.61
C ASP A 152 8.02 2.19 -16.91
N GLU A 153 8.62 2.54 -15.76
CA GLU A 153 9.58 1.68 -15.07
C GLU A 153 8.91 0.66 -14.12
N VAL A 154 7.71 0.95 -13.62
CA VAL A 154 7.08 0.16 -12.55
C VAL A 154 5.66 -0.27 -12.88
N ILE A 155 4.79 0.67 -13.23
CA ILE A 155 3.34 0.37 -13.32
C ILE A 155 3.03 -0.41 -14.59
N MET A 156 3.46 0.07 -15.75
CA MET A 156 3.20 -0.61 -17.02
C MET A 156 3.75 -2.05 -17.04
N PRO A 157 5.03 -2.31 -16.68
CA PRO A 157 5.55 -3.68 -16.71
C PRO A 157 4.85 -4.61 -15.70
N LEU A 158 4.41 -4.08 -14.56
CA LEU A 158 3.65 -4.87 -13.58
C LEU A 158 2.23 -5.15 -14.06
N ALA A 159 1.56 -4.18 -14.68
CA ALA A 159 0.22 -4.35 -15.24
C ALA A 159 0.22 -5.40 -16.35
N GLU A 160 1.14 -5.32 -17.32
CA GLU A 160 1.32 -6.31 -18.38
C GLU A 160 1.56 -7.72 -17.81
N LYS A 161 2.39 -7.83 -16.76
CA LYS A 161 2.65 -9.10 -16.10
C LYS A 161 1.41 -9.67 -15.43
N ILE A 162 0.63 -8.84 -14.74
CA ILE A 162 -0.60 -9.28 -14.06
C ILE A 162 -1.67 -9.68 -15.10
N GLU A 163 -1.80 -8.93 -16.19
CA GLU A 163 -2.70 -9.27 -17.29
C GLU A 163 -2.33 -10.64 -17.89
N ALA A 164 -1.05 -10.91 -18.11
CA ALA A 164 -0.59 -12.19 -18.63
C ALA A 164 -0.72 -13.38 -17.64
N GLU A 165 -0.92 -13.10 -16.34
CA GLU A 165 -1.15 -14.12 -15.30
C GLU A 165 -2.63 -14.53 -15.18
N GLY A 166 -3.56 -13.75 -15.74
CA GLY A 166 -5.01 -13.94 -15.68
C GLY A 166 -5.58 -14.76 -16.83
#